data_AF-A0AAD5PKA3-F1
#
_entry.id   AF-A0AAD5PKA3-F1
#
_cell.length_a   1.000
_cell.length_b   1.000
_cell.length_c   1.000
_cell.angle_alpha   90.00
_cell.angle_beta   90.00
_cell.angle_gamma   90.00
#
_symmetry.space_group_name_H-M   'P 1'
#
loop_
_entity.id
_entity.type
_entity.pdbx_description
1 polymer ?
#
loop_
_entity_poly.entity_id
_entity_poly.type
_entity_poly.pdbx_seq_one_letter_code
_entity_poly.pdbx_strand_id
1 'polypeptide(L)'
;MSHSHGPQQTIRIADAKLAPPFYKATAEFLRNSKKSGLKLRQGVFNGKRVEYFKGKSGVNGLLKEEFAKVVPKDQEKVTTREDAIKVMNDLGKYGFILRVNRGDNIGGRGSARVLQPNPQQELKDDGYYMWIYEGSQIKLYIGALLLVLTVLAAVLFPLWPETLRLGVWYLSVGVLGLLGVFFGIAIVRLILYIITIIILPRGIWIFPNLFEDVGIVDSFIPFWAWDEPTKKNTSSAAPATATETTNEKAPATADATPTEATPTVSEDAATSD
;
A
#
# COMPACT_ATOMS: atom_id res chain seq x y z
N MET A 1 -22.17 24.79 34.47
CA MET A 1 -22.42 23.87 33.35
C MET A 1 -22.25 22.45 33.86
N SER A 2 -23.35 21.75 34.11
CA SER A 2 -23.35 20.40 34.70
C SER A 2 -23.08 19.37 33.59
N HIS A 3 -21.95 18.68 33.65
CA HIS A 3 -21.69 17.52 32.79
C HIS A 3 -22.48 16.32 33.32
N SER A 4 -23.62 16.06 32.70
CA SER A 4 -24.39 14.82 32.90
C SER A 4 -23.57 13.64 32.37
N HIS A 5 -22.94 12.88 33.27
CA HIS A 5 -22.44 11.54 32.97
C HIS A 5 -23.61 10.58 33.03
N GLY A 6 -24.23 10.31 31.89
CA GLY A 6 -25.20 9.22 31.76
C GLY A 6 -24.58 7.88 32.19
N PRO A 7 -25.40 6.93 32.66
CA PRO A 7 -24.91 5.64 33.16
C PRO A 7 -24.12 4.91 32.07
N GLN A 8 -22.87 4.55 32.40
CA GLN A 8 -22.01 3.71 31.57
C GLN A 8 -22.68 2.33 31.42
N GLN A 9 -23.28 2.06 30.27
CA GLN A 9 -23.83 0.74 29.97
C GLN A 9 -22.67 -0.23 29.74
N THR A 10 -22.50 -1.20 30.65
CA THR A 10 -21.51 -2.27 30.50
C THR A 10 -22.03 -3.29 29.50
N ILE A 11 -21.61 -3.18 28.24
CA ILE A 11 -21.86 -4.24 27.24
C ILE A 11 -21.00 -5.44 27.60
N ARG A 12 -21.62 -6.61 27.84
CA ARG A 12 -20.89 -7.86 28.08
C ARG A 12 -20.35 -8.37 26.74
N ILE A 13 -19.06 -8.16 26.53
CA ILE A 13 -18.34 -8.59 25.32
C ILE A 13 -17.61 -9.89 25.67
N ALA A 14 -17.81 -10.95 24.88
CA ALA A 14 -17.06 -12.19 25.08
C ALA A 14 -15.57 -11.98 24.75
N ASP A 15 -14.69 -12.79 25.35
CA ASP A 15 -13.26 -12.70 25.08
C ASP A 15 -12.92 -13.30 23.71
N ALA A 16 -12.41 -12.46 22.80
CA ALA A 16 -11.95 -12.86 21.48
C ALA A 16 -10.88 -13.97 21.52
N LYS A 17 -10.17 -14.14 22.64
CA LYS A 17 -9.19 -15.23 22.83
C LYS A 17 -9.85 -16.60 22.88
N LEU A 18 -11.07 -16.71 23.39
CA LEU A 18 -11.81 -17.97 23.50
C LEU A 18 -12.57 -18.35 22.22
N ALA A 19 -12.61 -17.44 21.24
CA ALA A 19 -13.32 -17.68 20.00
C ALA A 19 -12.71 -18.81 19.16
N PRO A 20 -13.55 -19.57 18.43
CA PRO A 20 -13.09 -20.57 17.47
C PRO A 20 -12.11 -19.99 16.42
N PRO A 21 -11.17 -20.81 15.90
CA PRO A 21 -10.16 -20.35 14.94
C PRO A 21 -10.74 -19.68 13.69
N PHE A 22 -11.92 -20.13 13.24
CA PHE A 22 -12.62 -19.56 12.09
C PHE A 22 -12.90 -18.05 12.24
N TYR A 23 -13.41 -17.61 13.39
CA TYR A 23 -13.75 -16.20 13.61
C TYR A 23 -12.48 -15.34 13.75
N LYS A 24 -11.39 -15.89 14.30
CA LYS A 24 -10.07 -15.24 14.32
C LYS A 24 -9.53 -15.03 12.91
N ALA A 25 -9.54 -16.08 12.08
CA ALA A 25 -9.11 -16.00 10.69
C ALA A 25 -9.97 -15.02 9.87
N THR A 26 -11.28 -14.99 10.14
CA THR A 26 -12.22 -14.04 9.54
C THR A 26 -11.91 -12.60 9.93
N ALA A 27 -11.66 -12.33 11.21
CA ALA A 27 -11.25 -11.02 11.68
C ALA A 27 -9.93 -10.56 11.03
N GLU A 28 -8.93 -11.45 10.95
CA GLU A 28 -7.64 -11.16 10.34
C GLU A 28 -7.74 -10.88 8.83
N PHE A 29 -8.57 -11.65 8.12
CA PHE A 29 -8.87 -11.39 6.72
C PHE A 29 -9.53 -10.03 6.53
N LEU A 30 -10.58 -9.72 7.29
CA LEU A 30 -11.31 -8.45 7.17
C LEU A 30 -10.43 -7.24 7.52
N ARG A 31 -9.55 -7.36 8.53
CA ARG A 31 -8.57 -6.33 8.89
C ARG A 31 -7.52 -6.08 7.79
N ASN A 32 -7.27 -7.05 6.90
CA ASN A 32 -6.39 -6.85 5.76
C ASN A 32 -7.11 -6.12 4.63
N SER A 33 -7.10 -4.78 4.68
CA SER A 33 -7.82 -3.90 3.74
C SER A 33 -7.52 -4.17 2.27
N LYS A 34 -6.30 -4.62 1.92
CA LYS A 34 -5.92 -4.96 0.54
C LYS A 34 -6.65 -6.21 0.05
N LYS A 35 -6.80 -7.23 0.89
CA LYS A 35 -7.46 -8.49 0.54
C LYS A 35 -8.99 -8.39 0.65
N SER A 36 -9.48 -7.87 1.77
CA SER A 36 -10.92 -7.73 2.02
C SER A 36 -11.56 -6.58 1.23
N GLY A 37 -10.78 -5.58 0.80
CA GLY A 37 -11.30 -4.32 0.25
C GLY A 37 -12.09 -3.50 1.28
N LEU A 38 -11.91 -3.78 2.56
CA LEU A 38 -12.59 -3.08 3.64
C LEU A 38 -12.01 -1.66 3.79
N LYS A 39 -12.89 -0.65 3.74
CA LYS A 39 -12.52 0.75 3.97
C LYS A 39 -12.46 1.03 5.48
N LEU A 40 -11.28 0.81 6.06
CA LEU A 40 -10.97 1.15 7.45
C LEU A 40 -10.89 2.67 7.61
N ARG A 41 -11.56 3.19 8.65
CA ARG A 41 -11.57 4.61 9.03
C ARG A 41 -11.08 4.73 10.47
N GLN A 42 -10.49 5.87 10.81
CA GLN A 42 -10.07 6.15 12.18
C GLN A 42 -11.14 6.95 12.93
N GLY A 43 -11.48 6.48 14.13
CA GLY A 43 -12.37 7.15 15.08
C GLY A 43 -11.73 7.20 16.47
N VAL A 44 -12.41 7.83 17.41
CA VAL A 44 -12.00 7.85 18.81
C VAL A 44 -13.13 7.29 19.66
N PHE A 45 -12.79 6.34 20.51
CA PHE A 45 -13.69 5.69 21.45
C PHE A 45 -13.08 5.73 22.83
N ASN A 46 -13.80 6.30 23.81
CA ASN A 46 -13.31 6.48 25.18
C ASN A 46 -11.88 7.07 25.24
N GLY A 47 -11.60 8.09 24.39
CA GLY A 47 -10.29 8.74 24.31
C GLY A 47 -9.20 7.98 23.55
N LYS A 48 -9.42 6.71 23.18
CA LYS A 48 -8.47 5.91 22.38
C LYS A 48 -8.81 5.98 20.89
N ARG A 49 -7.81 6.09 20.03
CA ARG A 49 -7.98 5.94 18.57
C ARG A 49 -8.27 4.49 18.23
N VAL A 50 -9.35 4.25 17.49
CA VAL A 50 -9.78 2.93 17.07
C VAL A 50 -10.15 2.94 15.59
N GLU A 51 -10.00 1.78 14.96
CA GLU A 51 -10.39 1.58 13.58
C GLU A 51 -11.86 1.13 13.51
N TYR A 52 -12.62 1.71 12.59
CA TYR A 52 -14.00 1.33 12.35
C TYR A 52 -14.30 1.26 10.85
N PHE A 53 -15.37 0.54 10.51
CA PHE A 53 -15.81 0.32 9.14
C PHE A 53 -17.34 0.31 9.06
N LYS A 54 -17.89 0.33 7.83
CA LYS A 54 -19.33 0.25 7.59
C LYS A 54 -19.76 -1.21 7.39
N GLY A 55 -20.88 -1.62 7.98
CA GLY A 55 -21.40 -3.00 7.93
C GLY A 55 -21.48 -3.57 6.52
N LYS A 56 -22.08 -2.82 5.59
CA LYS A 56 -22.17 -3.16 4.17
C LYS A 56 -20.82 -3.52 3.55
N SER A 57 -19.75 -2.80 3.94
CA SER A 57 -18.40 -3.08 3.43
C SER A 57 -17.80 -4.35 4.03
N GLY A 58 -18.14 -4.68 5.28
CA GLY A 58 -17.75 -5.94 5.92
C GLY A 58 -18.43 -7.13 5.25
N VAL A 59 -19.76 -7.05 5.07
CA VAL A 59 -20.56 -8.08 4.37
C VAL A 59 -20.03 -8.31 2.95
N ASN A 60 -19.81 -7.25 2.17
CA ASN A 60 -19.24 -7.36 0.83
C ASN A 60 -17.81 -7.94 0.84
N GLY A 61 -17.05 -7.73 1.92
CA GLY A 61 -15.71 -8.31 2.07
C GLY A 61 -15.74 -9.83 2.24
N LEU A 62 -16.72 -10.35 2.97
CA LEU A 62 -16.91 -11.79 3.18
C LEU A 62 -17.40 -12.53 1.93
N LEU A 63 -18.11 -11.85 1.04
CA LEU A 63 -18.59 -12.43 -0.23
C LEU A 63 -17.50 -12.54 -1.31
N LYS A 64 -16.27 -12.11 -1.04
CA LYS A 64 -15.16 -12.20 -2.00
C LYS A 64 -14.56 -13.60 -2.04
N GLU A 65 -14.10 -14.02 -3.21
CA GLU A 65 -13.41 -15.30 -3.39
C GLU A 65 -12.15 -15.44 -2.52
N GLU A 66 -11.46 -14.33 -2.23
CA GLU A 66 -10.31 -14.31 -1.34
C GLU A 66 -10.66 -14.75 0.08
N PHE A 67 -11.90 -14.53 0.54
CA PHE A 67 -12.35 -15.03 1.84
C PHE A 67 -12.54 -16.54 1.81
N ALA A 68 -13.08 -17.10 0.72
CA ALA A 68 -13.29 -18.55 0.58
C ALA A 68 -11.99 -19.37 0.71
N LYS A 69 -10.82 -18.77 0.46
CA LYS A 69 -9.50 -19.38 0.66
C LYS A 69 -9.08 -19.47 2.14
N VAL A 70 -9.67 -18.63 3.00
CA VAL A 70 -9.36 -18.53 4.44
C VAL A 70 -10.32 -19.37 5.29
N VAL A 71 -11.50 -19.71 4.74
CA VAL A 71 -12.49 -20.57 5.41
C VAL A 71 -11.92 -21.99 5.58
N PRO A 72 -11.83 -22.53 6.81
CA PRO A 72 -11.48 -23.93 7.05
C PRO A 72 -12.45 -24.86 6.33
N LYS A 73 -11.96 -26.01 5.85
CA LYS A 73 -12.78 -26.98 5.08
C LYS A 73 -13.99 -27.53 5.84
N ASP A 74 -13.94 -27.46 7.17
CA ASP A 74 -14.98 -27.93 8.09
C ASP A 74 -16.13 -26.91 8.28
N GLN A 75 -15.97 -25.69 7.76
CA GLN A 75 -16.96 -24.62 7.92
C GLN A 75 -17.68 -24.35 6.60
N GLU A 76 -19.00 -24.09 6.68
CA GLU A 76 -19.81 -23.73 5.52
C GLU A 76 -19.26 -22.46 4.84
N LYS A 77 -19.23 -22.49 3.50
CA LYS A 77 -18.79 -21.35 2.71
C LYS A 77 -19.84 -20.24 2.78
N VAL A 78 -19.38 -19.03 3.04
CA VAL A 78 -20.22 -17.83 3.00
C VAL A 78 -20.45 -17.43 1.54
N THR A 79 -21.56 -17.88 0.97
CA THR A 79 -21.95 -17.54 -0.42
C THR A 79 -23.10 -16.55 -0.48
N THR A 80 -23.99 -16.58 0.51
CA THR A 80 -25.15 -15.69 0.58
C THR A 80 -24.88 -14.50 1.50
N ARG A 81 -25.64 -13.42 1.28
CA ARG A 81 -25.54 -12.23 2.11
C ARG A 81 -26.01 -12.51 3.53
N GLU A 82 -27.03 -13.34 3.66
CA GLU A 82 -27.62 -13.78 4.93
C GLU A 82 -26.59 -14.52 5.78
N ASP A 83 -25.79 -15.39 5.18
CA ASP A 83 -24.72 -16.10 5.88
C ASP A 83 -23.58 -15.16 6.29
N ALA A 84 -23.23 -14.20 5.43
CA ALA A 84 -22.26 -13.17 5.79
C ALA A 84 -22.74 -12.32 6.98
N ILE A 85 -24.04 -12.02 7.03
CA ILE A 85 -24.67 -11.31 8.15
C ILE A 85 -24.59 -12.14 9.45
N LYS A 86 -24.87 -13.45 9.39
CA LYS A 86 -24.74 -14.36 10.55
C LYS A 86 -23.30 -14.41 11.06
N VAL A 87 -22.32 -14.60 10.17
CA VAL A 87 -20.89 -14.63 10.53
C VAL A 87 -20.45 -13.33 11.18
N MET A 88 -20.86 -12.19 10.64
CA MET A 88 -20.57 -10.88 11.22
C MET A 88 -21.26 -10.65 12.58
N ASN A 89 -22.49 -11.13 12.77
CA ASN A 89 -23.16 -11.11 14.07
C ASN A 89 -22.39 -11.93 15.10
N ASP A 90 -21.97 -13.14 14.74
CA ASP A 90 -21.17 -14.00 15.62
C ASP A 90 -19.81 -13.38 15.92
N LEU A 91 -19.19 -12.71 14.94
CA LEU A 91 -17.96 -11.95 15.13
C LEU A 91 -18.12 -10.86 16.21
N GLY A 92 -19.30 -10.23 16.29
CA GLY A 92 -19.67 -9.32 17.37
C GLY A 92 -19.88 -10.03 18.71
N LYS A 93 -20.57 -11.18 18.72
CA LYS A 93 -20.79 -11.98 19.95
C LYS A 93 -19.48 -12.43 20.58
N TYR A 94 -18.51 -12.84 19.77
CA TYR A 94 -17.16 -13.21 20.21
C TYR A 94 -16.24 -12.02 20.53
N GLY A 95 -16.74 -10.78 20.43
CA GLY A 95 -16.02 -9.60 20.87
C GLY A 95 -14.91 -9.10 19.94
N PHE A 96 -14.92 -9.48 18.67
CA PHE A 96 -13.97 -8.93 17.70
C PHE A 96 -14.39 -7.53 17.22
N ILE A 97 -15.69 -7.32 17.08
CA ILE A 97 -16.29 -6.07 16.59
C ILE A 97 -17.38 -5.58 17.54
N LEU A 98 -17.59 -4.27 17.57
CA LEU A 98 -18.67 -3.64 18.34
C LEU A 98 -19.41 -2.64 17.47
N ARG A 99 -20.75 -2.72 17.46
CA ARG A 99 -21.57 -1.76 16.75
C ARG A 99 -21.58 -0.43 17.47
N VAL A 100 -21.32 0.63 16.71
CA VAL A 100 -21.20 1.99 17.21
C VAL A 100 -21.92 3.00 16.35
N ASN A 101 -22.35 4.08 17.00
CA ASN A 101 -22.87 5.26 16.37
C ASN A 101 -21.71 6.23 16.11
N ARG A 102 -21.72 6.81 14.91
CA ARG A 102 -20.71 7.77 14.48
C ARG A 102 -21.18 9.18 14.82
N GLY A 103 -20.52 9.81 15.79
CA GLY A 103 -20.77 11.18 16.20
C GLY A 103 -19.95 12.21 15.41
N ASP A 104 -19.80 13.36 16.03
CA ASP A 104 -19.13 14.53 15.46
C ASP A 104 -17.61 14.37 15.33
N ASN A 105 -17.04 15.24 14.51
CA ASN A 105 -15.59 15.34 14.33
C ASN A 105 -14.97 16.05 15.53
N ILE A 106 -13.83 15.56 16.02
CA ILE A 106 -13.20 16.08 17.25
C ILE A 106 -12.44 17.40 17.01
N GLY A 107 -11.95 17.62 15.79
CA GLY A 107 -11.11 18.76 15.43
C GLY A 107 -11.41 19.32 14.04
N GLY A 108 -12.69 19.35 13.63
CA GLY A 108 -13.12 19.92 12.35
C GLY A 108 -13.13 18.94 11.16
N ARG A 109 -13.28 19.47 9.94
CA ARG A 109 -13.49 18.68 8.72
C ARG A 109 -12.27 17.79 8.43
N GLY A 110 -12.48 16.48 8.43
CA GLY A 110 -11.42 15.49 8.16
C GLY A 110 -10.74 14.91 9.41
N SER A 111 -11.04 15.44 10.61
CA SER A 111 -10.54 14.86 11.86
C SER A 111 -11.29 13.57 12.25
N ALA A 112 -10.71 12.80 13.17
CA ALA A 112 -11.30 11.57 13.66
C ALA A 112 -12.66 11.85 14.32
N ARG A 113 -13.59 10.90 14.17
CA ARG A 113 -14.96 11.01 14.68
C ARG A 113 -15.10 10.31 16.01
N VAL A 114 -15.86 10.90 16.93
CA VAL A 114 -16.23 10.26 18.18
C VAL A 114 -17.16 9.09 17.88
N LEU A 115 -16.86 7.94 18.45
CA LEU A 115 -17.69 6.74 18.36
C LEU A 115 -18.38 6.52 19.71
N GLN A 116 -19.66 6.19 19.67
CA GLN A 116 -20.45 5.86 20.85
C GLN A 116 -20.99 4.43 20.73
N PRO A 117 -21.02 3.63 21.80
CA PRO A 117 -21.62 2.30 21.75
C PRO A 117 -23.10 2.39 21.35
N ASN A 118 -23.54 1.50 20.47
CA ASN A 118 -24.97 1.34 20.19
C ASN A 118 -25.54 0.25 21.12
N PRO A 119 -26.66 0.46 21.84
CA PRO A 119 -27.25 -0.59 22.67
C PRO A 119 -27.69 -1.82 21.86
N GLN A 120 -28.11 -1.62 20.61
CA GLN A 120 -28.47 -2.70 19.69
C GLN A 120 -27.22 -3.19 18.94
N GLN A 121 -26.79 -4.42 19.24
CA GLN A 121 -25.59 -5.05 18.65
C GLN A 121 -25.87 -5.92 17.42
N GLU A 122 -27.13 -6.03 16.99
CA GLU A 122 -27.47 -6.72 15.76
C GLU A 122 -26.86 -6.02 14.53
N LEU A 123 -26.35 -6.83 13.59
CA LEU A 123 -25.74 -6.34 12.38
C LEU A 123 -26.79 -5.68 11.46
N LYS A 124 -26.55 -4.40 11.17
CA LYS A 124 -27.17 -3.64 10.08
C LYS A 124 -26.12 -3.20 9.07
N ASP A 125 -26.48 -3.27 7.79
CA ASP A 125 -25.64 -2.84 6.67
C ASP A 125 -25.22 -1.37 6.76
N ASP A 126 -26.13 -0.51 7.22
CA ASP A 126 -25.86 0.92 7.39
C ASP A 126 -25.19 1.28 8.71
N GLY A 127 -25.01 0.29 9.61
CA GLY A 127 -24.30 0.46 10.86
C GLY A 127 -22.79 0.65 10.68
N TYR A 128 -22.16 1.22 11.71
CA TYR A 128 -20.71 1.29 11.83
C TYR A 128 -20.25 0.32 12.92
N TYR A 129 -19.09 -0.29 12.69
CA TYR A 129 -18.51 -1.28 13.58
C TYR A 129 -17.06 -0.92 13.84
N MET A 130 -16.66 -0.87 15.10
CA MET A 130 -15.25 -0.72 15.46
C MET A 130 -14.61 -2.08 15.69
N TRP A 131 -13.31 -2.15 15.43
CA TRP A 131 -12.50 -3.28 15.85
C TRP A 131 -12.14 -3.16 17.32
N ILE A 132 -12.41 -4.22 18.07
CA ILE A 132 -11.86 -4.42 19.43
C ILE A 132 -10.60 -5.29 19.33
N TYR A 133 -10.59 -6.23 18.38
CA TYR A 133 -9.45 -7.11 18.16
C TYR A 133 -8.28 -6.39 17.50
N GLU A 134 -7.14 -6.35 18.19
CA GLU A 134 -5.88 -5.70 17.78
C GLU A 134 -5.05 -6.55 16.80
N GLY A 135 -5.43 -7.81 16.53
CA GLY A 135 -4.67 -8.72 15.67
C GLY A 135 -3.45 -9.35 16.36
N SER A 136 -2.74 -10.20 15.62
CA SER A 136 -1.49 -10.81 16.10
C SER A 136 -0.35 -9.79 16.11
N GLN A 137 0.14 -9.45 17.31
CA GLN A 137 1.29 -8.56 17.51
C GLN A 137 2.65 -9.28 17.41
N ILE A 138 2.66 -10.58 17.06
CA ILE A 138 3.88 -11.41 17.03
C ILE A 138 4.96 -10.78 16.13
N LYS A 139 4.59 -10.25 14.97
CA LYS A 139 5.54 -9.60 14.05
C LYS A 139 6.21 -8.38 14.68
N LEU A 140 5.47 -7.60 15.46
CA LEU A 140 6.00 -6.45 16.17
C LEU A 140 6.96 -6.89 17.27
N TYR A 141 6.61 -7.93 18.04
CA TYR A 141 7.50 -8.48 19.07
C TYR A 141 8.78 -9.11 18.49
N ILE A 142 8.68 -9.86 17.40
CA ILE A 142 9.85 -10.42 16.71
C ILE A 142 10.73 -9.30 16.16
N GLY A 143 10.12 -8.29 15.53
CA GLY A 143 10.86 -7.12 15.04
C GLY A 143 11.56 -6.35 16.17
N ALA A 144 10.88 -6.16 17.31
CA ALA A 144 11.46 -5.53 18.48
C ALA A 144 12.61 -6.36 19.07
N LEU A 145 12.44 -7.69 19.17
CA LEU A 145 13.50 -8.59 19.63
C LEU A 145 14.73 -8.54 18.71
N LEU A 146 14.50 -8.60 17.39
CA LEU A 146 15.58 -8.51 16.40
C LEU A 146 16.32 -7.17 16.53
N LEU A 147 15.60 -6.05 16.63
CA LEU A 147 16.19 -4.74 16.83
C LEU A 147 17.10 -4.72 18.08
N VAL A 148 16.59 -5.24 19.21
CA VAL A 148 17.36 -5.32 20.46
C VAL A 148 18.61 -6.18 20.29
N LEU A 149 18.49 -7.36 19.67
CA LEU A 149 19.64 -8.23 19.41
C LEU A 149 20.68 -7.58 18.51
N THR A 150 20.27 -6.86 17.46
CA THR A 150 21.17 -6.11 16.58
C THR A 150 21.93 -5.03 17.33
N VAL A 151 21.25 -4.22 18.16
CA VAL A 151 21.92 -3.19 18.98
C VAL A 151 22.87 -3.84 19.99
N LEU A 152 22.43 -4.89 20.66
CA LEU A 152 23.26 -5.62 21.63
C LEU A 152 24.51 -6.21 20.97
N ALA A 153 24.37 -6.82 19.80
CA ALA A 153 25.49 -7.35 19.03
C ALA A 153 26.48 -6.24 18.65
N ALA A 154 26.00 -5.07 18.23
CA ALA A 154 26.84 -3.92 17.90
C ALA A 154 27.58 -3.34 19.12
N VAL A 155 26.91 -3.20 20.27
CA VAL A 155 27.55 -2.72 21.51
C VAL A 155 28.57 -3.72 22.05
N LEU A 156 28.31 -5.02 21.89
CA LEU A 156 29.23 -6.09 22.28
C LEU A 156 30.35 -6.34 21.26
N PHE A 157 30.47 -5.55 20.19
CA PHE A 157 31.57 -5.65 19.21
C PHE A 157 32.98 -5.80 19.84
N PRO A 158 33.32 -5.13 20.97
CA PRO A 158 34.61 -5.34 21.64
C PRO A 158 34.86 -6.77 22.14
N LEU A 159 33.80 -7.52 22.45
CA LEU A 159 33.84 -8.91 22.94
C LEU A 159 33.81 -9.95 21.82
N TRP A 160 33.71 -9.54 20.55
CA TRP A 160 33.62 -10.49 19.44
C TRP A 160 34.95 -11.24 19.22
N PRO A 161 34.89 -12.51 18.82
CA PRO A 161 36.08 -13.27 18.43
C PRO A 161 36.81 -12.58 17.28
N GLU A 162 38.14 -12.73 17.24
CA GLU A 162 39.00 -12.06 16.25
C GLU A 162 38.60 -12.37 14.80
N THR A 163 38.16 -13.60 14.53
CA THR A 163 37.70 -14.03 13.20
C THR A 163 36.51 -13.22 12.70
N LEU A 164 35.53 -12.91 13.55
CA LEU A 164 34.38 -12.09 13.17
C LEU A 164 34.76 -10.62 13.00
N ARG A 165 35.63 -10.08 13.85
CA ARG A 165 36.14 -8.71 13.70
C ARG A 165 36.88 -8.54 12.37
N LEU A 166 37.70 -9.52 12.00
CA LEU A 166 38.38 -9.55 10.71
C LEU A 166 37.39 -9.65 9.53
N GLY A 167 36.34 -10.46 9.67
CA GLY A 167 35.24 -10.53 8.69
C GLY A 167 34.54 -9.19 8.47
N VAL A 168 34.21 -8.47 9.56
CA VAL A 168 33.62 -7.12 9.48
C VAL A 168 34.59 -6.13 8.83
N TRP A 169 35.90 -6.23 9.11
CA TRP A 169 36.90 -5.41 8.46
C TRP A 169 36.95 -5.64 6.94
N TYR A 170 37.03 -6.89 6.50
CA TYR A 170 37.00 -7.22 5.07
C TYR A 170 35.70 -6.79 4.39
N LEU A 171 34.56 -6.98 5.07
CA LEU A 171 33.27 -6.53 4.56
C LEU A 171 33.24 -5.00 4.42
N SER A 172 33.76 -4.26 5.41
CA SER A 172 33.85 -2.80 5.37
C SER A 172 34.76 -2.31 4.24
N VAL A 173 35.94 -2.91 4.08
CA VAL A 173 36.86 -2.61 2.96
C VAL A 173 36.21 -2.96 1.62
N GLY A 174 35.47 -4.07 1.53
CA GLY A 174 34.75 -4.48 0.33
C GLY A 174 33.65 -3.49 -0.06
N VAL A 175 32.82 -3.06 0.90
CA VAL A 175 31.79 -2.03 0.68
C VAL A 175 32.43 -0.69 0.31
N LEU A 176 33.53 -0.31 0.95
CA LEU A 176 34.26 0.91 0.63
C LEU A 176 34.87 0.86 -0.78
N GLY A 177 35.40 -0.29 -1.19
CA GLY A 177 35.89 -0.53 -2.54
C GLY A 177 34.77 -0.46 -3.58
N LEU A 178 33.63 -1.11 -3.32
CA LEU A 178 32.44 -1.03 -4.18
C LEU A 178 31.96 0.42 -4.34
N LEU A 179 31.92 1.16 -3.22
CA LEU A 179 31.56 2.57 -3.22
C LEU A 179 32.59 3.41 -4.01
N GLY A 180 33.88 3.13 -3.87
CA GLY A 180 34.95 3.76 -4.62
C GLY A 180 34.83 3.52 -6.14
N VAL A 181 34.51 2.29 -6.56
CA VAL A 181 34.23 1.96 -7.97
C VAL A 181 33.03 2.73 -8.48
N PHE A 182 31.96 2.81 -7.68
CA PHE A 182 30.76 3.56 -8.03
C PHE A 182 31.04 5.05 -8.25
N PHE A 183 31.81 5.68 -7.35
CA PHE A 183 32.28 7.06 -7.52
C PHE A 183 33.23 7.21 -8.71
N GLY A 184 34.12 6.25 -8.93
CA GLY A 184 35.01 6.23 -10.09
C GLY A 184 34.23 6.26 -11.41
N ILE A 185 33.20 5.43 -11.55
CA ILE A 185 32.32 5.43 -12.73
C ILE A 185 31.60 6.77 -12.87
N ALA A 186 31.10 7.35 -11.78
CA ALA A 186 30.45 8.66 -11.81
C ALA A 186 31.40 9.79 -12.25
N ILE A 187 32.66 9.78 -11.80
CA ILE A 187 33.68 10.75 -12.20
C ILE A 187 34.06 10.59 -13.67
N VAL A 188 34.31 9.36 -14.12
CA VAL A 188 34.63 9.07 -15.54
C VAL A 188 33.48 9.54 -16.44
N ARG A 189 32.24 9.26 -16.04
CA ARG A 189 31.04 9.74 -16.73
C ARG A 189 31.00 11.27 -16.81
N LEU A 190 31.30 11.98 -15.71
CA LEU A 190 31.35 13.45 -15.69
C LEU A 190 32.43 14.01 -16.62
N ILE A 191 33.65 13.48 -16.55
CA ILE A 191 34.78 13.93 -17.38
C ILE A 191 34.45 13.77 -18.86
N LEU A 192 33.93 12.61 -19.26
CA LEU A 192 33.58 12.34 -20.66
C LEU A 192 32.43 13.21 -21.13
N TYR A 193 31.44 13.46 -20.29
CA TYR A 193 30.36 14.39 -20.60
C TYR A 193 30.89 15.82 -20.86
N ILE A 194 31.78 16.33 -19.99
CA ILE A 194 32.41 17.66 -20.16
C ILE A 194 33.25 17.72 -21.44
N ILE A 195 34.07 16.71 -21.73
CA ILE A 195 34.89 16.70 -22.94
C ILE A 195 34.00 16.65 -24.19
N THR A 196 32.96 15.82 -24.18
CA THR A 196 32.10 15.61 -25.35
C THR A 196 31.21 16.80 -25.64
N ILE A 197 30.73 17.54 -24.63
CA ILE A 197 29.92 18.75 -24.88
C ILE A 197 30.75 19.93 -25.41
N ILE A 198 32.06 19.95 -25.16
CA ILE A 198 32.97 20.99 -25.69
C ILE A 198 33.33 20.71 -27.16
N ILE A 199 33.51 19.43 -27.54
CA ILE A 199 33.98 19.03 -28.87
C ILE A 199 32.80 18.73 -29.82
N LEU A 200 31.74 18.11 -29.30
CA LEU A 200 30.55 17.72 -30.04
C LEU A 200 29.32 18.52 -29.56
N PRO A 201 28.30 18.72 -30.41
CA PRO A 201 27.06 19.38 -30.01
C PRO A 201 26.20 18.54 -29.04
N ARG A 202 26.62 17.31 -28.71
CA ARG A 202 25.90 16.37 -27.85
C ARG A 202 26.86 15.68 -26.86
N GLY A 203 26.44 15.59 -25.60
CA GLY A 203 27.20 14.87 -24.57
C GLY A 203 27.04 13.35 -24.69
N ILE A 204 28.13 12.61 -24.51
CA ILE A 204 28.07 11.15 -24.31
C ILE A 204 27.81 10.88 -22.83
N TRP A 205 26.90 9.95 -22.59
CA TRP A 205 26.52 9.52 -21.25
C TRP A 205 26.83 8.02 -21.08
N ILE A 206 27.82 7.71 -20.24
CA ILE A 206 28.20 6.33 -19.93
C ILE A 206 27.29 5.77 -18.84
N PHE A 207 26.82 4.53 -19.06
CA PHE A 207 25.85 3.83 -18.21
C PHE A 207 24.63 4.69 -17.86
N PRO A 208 23.73 4.97 -18.84
CA PRO A 208 22.53 5.76 -18.61
C PRO A 208 21.68 5.24 -17.46
N ASN A 209 21.57 3.92 -17.34
CA ASN A 209 20.70 3.25 -16.38
C ASN A 209 21.33 3.04 -14.99
N LEU A 210 22.54 3.53 -14.72
CA LEU A 210 23.24 3.28 -13.45
C LEU A 210 22.49 3.81 -12.22
N PHE A 211 21.71 4.87 -12.39
CA PHE A 211 20.91 5.52 -11.34
C PHE A 211 19.40 5.35 -11.57
N GLU A 212 19.00 4.54 -12.56
CA GLU A 212 17.59 4.24 -12.82
C GLU A 212 17.14 3.05 -11.98
N ASP A 213 15.83 2.94 -11.72
CA ASP A 213 15.21 1.86 -10.94
C ASP A 213 15.20 0.52 -11.72
N VAL A 214 16.37 0.05 -12.14
CA VAL A 214 16.55 -1.20 -12.88
C VAL A 214 17.47 -2.15 -12.13
N GLY A 215 17.43 -3.44 -12.50
CA GLY A 215 18.28 -4.45 -11.87
C GLY A 215 19.77 -4.17 -12.08
N ILE A 216 20.62 -4.70 -11.20
CA ILE A 216 22.08 -4.45 -11.21
C ILE A 216 22.70 -4.72 -12.60
N VAL A 217 22.27 -5.76 -13.32
CA VAL A 217 22.79 -6.09 -14.65
C VAL A 217 22.31 -5.09 -15.71
N ASP A 218 21.04 -4.69 -15.64
CA ASP A 218 20.42 -3.73 -16.56
C ASP A 218 20.95 -2.30 -16.33
N SER A 219 21.48 -2.00 -15.14
CA SER A 219 22.16 -0.73 -14.85
C SER A 219 23.43 -0.51 -15.69
N PHE A 220 24.08 -1.59 -16.14
CA PHE A 220 25.32 -1.52 -16.93
C PHE A 220 25.10 -1.69 -18.45
N ILE A 221 23.85 -1.79 -18.89
CA ILE A 221 23.50 -1.96 -20.30
C ILE A 221 22.43 -0.90 -20.66
N PRO A 222 22.61 -0.09 -21.71
CA PRO A 222 23.76 -0.02 -22.62
C PRO A 222 25.00 0.64 -21.98
N PHE A 223 26.19 0.37 -22.52
CA PHE A 223 27.46 0.90 -21.99
C PHE A 223 27.58 2.43 -22.15
N TRP A 224 26.99 2.97 -23.23
CA TRP A 224 26.95 4.41 -23.50
C TRP A 224 25.69 4.78 -24.28
N ALA A 225 25.23 6.01 -24.13
CA ALA A 225 24.14 6.61 -24.89
C ALA A 225 24.45 8.09 -25.18
N TRP A 226 23.76 8.68 -26.16
CA TRP A 226 23.78 10.12 -26.36
C TRP A 226 22.77 10.79 -25.42
N ASP A 227 23.13 11.96 -24.89
CA ASP A 227 22.20 12.79 -24.12
C ASP A 227 21.17 13.44 -25.07
N GLU A 228 20.03 12.77 -25.25
CA GLU A 228 18.92 13.30 -26.03
C GLU A 228 18.02 14.18 -25.14
N PRO A 229 17.67 15.41 -25.56
CA PRO A 229 16.69 16.20 -24.83
C PRO A 229 15.36 15.44 -24.85
N THR A 230 14.92 14.96 -23.68
CA THR A 230 13.71 14.14 -23.52
C THR A 230 12.51 14.81 -24.18
N LYS A 231 12.11 14.32 -25.36
CA LYS A 231 10.76 14.52 -25.86
C LYS A 231 9.86 13.61 -25.03
N LYS A 232 9.12 14.22 -24.10
CA LYS A 232 8.09 13.58 -23.29
C LYS A 232 7.09 12.86 -24.20
N ASN A 233 7.21 11.55 -24.35
CA ASN A 233 6.17 10.72 -24.92
C ASN A 233 5.98 9.45 -24.07
N THR A 234 4.73 9.29 -23.69
CA THR A 234 4.04 8.24 -22.94
C THR A 234 4.35 6.81 -23.42
N SER A 235 4.64 5.90 -22.46
CA SER A 235 4.37 4.44 -22.46
C SER A 235 4.72 3.60 -23.70
N SER A 236 5.56 2.56 -23.53
CA SER A 236 5.15 1.17 -23.78
C SER A 236 6.22 0.14 -23.41
N ALA A 237 5.74 -1.02 -22.97
CA ALA A 237 6.47 -2.22 -22.61
C ALA A 237 7.10 -2.94 -23.83
N ALA A 238 8.15 -3.73 -23.55
CA ALA A 238 8.87 -4.70 -24.38
C ALA A 238 7.94 -5.70 -25.14
N PRO A 239 8.37 -6.55 -26.12
CA PRO A 239 9.73 -7.16 -26.26
C PRO A 239 10.26 -7.51 -27.68
N ALA A 240 11.45 -8.15 -27.69
CA ALA A 240 11.96 -9.20 -28.60
C ALA A 240 12.70 -8.88 -29.93
N THR A 241 13.96 -9.34 -29.97
CA THR A 241 14.56 -10.31 -30.91
C THR A 241 14.57 -10.06 -32.43
N ALA A 242 15.78 -10.21 -32.97
CA ALA A 242 16.19 -10.64 -34.32
C ALA A 242 15.96 -9.70 -35.53
N THR A 243 17.11 -9.27 -36.05
CA THR A 243 17.38 -8.94 -37.44
C THR A 243 17.02 -10.12 -38.36
N GLU A 244 16.27 -9.88 -39.45
CA GLU A 244 16.68 -10.26 -40.82
C GLU A 244 15.66 -9.83 -41.91
N THR A 245 16.24 -9.24 -42.97
CA THR A 245 15.89 -9.26 -44.41
C THR A 245 14.51 -8.83 -44.98
N THR A 246 14.58 -7.71 -45.71
CA THR A 246 14.33 -7.58 -47.17
C THR A 246 12.89 -7.49 -47.72
N ASN A 247 12.77 -6.50 -48.62
CA ASN A 247 11.83 -6.28 -49.72
C ASN A 247 10.52 -5.48 -49.50
N GLU A 248 10.58 -4.24 -49.98
CA GLU A 248 9.81 -3.71 -51.12
C GLU A 248 8.27 -3.81 -51.06
N LYS A 249 7.62 -2.64 -50.92
CA LYS A 249 6.77 -1.99 -51.96
C LYS A 249 5.80 -0.98 -51.33
N ALA A 250 5.87 0.25 -51.81
CA ALA A 250 4.97 1.38 -51.55
C ALA A 250 3.58 1.19 -52.22
N PRO A 251 2.63 2.15 -52.15
CA PRO A 251 2.13 2.95 -51.02
C PRO A 251 0.58 2.93 -50.94
N ALA A 252 0.06 3.71 -49.98
CA ALA A 252 -1.24 4.41 -49.98
C ALA A 252 -2.50 3.62 -49.62
N THR A 253 -2.93 3.81 -48.36
CA THR A 253 -4.35 3.81 -47.98
C THR A 253 -4.80 5.27 -47.95
N ALA A 254 -5.81 5.60 -48.75
CA ALA A 254 -6.65 6.77 -48.52
C ALA A 254 -7.88 6.26 -47.78
N ASP A 255 -8.17 6.80 -46.59
CA ASP A 255 -9.56 6.89 -46.18
C ASP A 255 -9.81 8.12 -45.30
N ALA A 256 -11.06 8.58 -45.41
CA ALA A 256 -11.56 9.90 -45.11
C ALA A 256 -11.71 10.23 -43.61
N THR A 257 -11.56 11.52 -43.31
CA THR A 257 -11.99 12.28 -42.12
C THR A 257 -13.53 12.33 -42.00
N PRO A 258 -14.13 12.57 -40.81
CA PRO A 258 -14.34 13.94 -40.26
C PRO A 258 -14.13 14.01 -38.72
N THR A 259 -13.44 14.99 -38.12
CA THR A 259 -13.75 16.43 -37.86
C THR A 259 -15.02 16.69 -37.05
N GLU A 260 -14.85 17.12 -35.79
CA GLU A 260 -15.69 18.12 -35.05
C GLU A 260 -14.95 18.45 -33.71
N ALA A 261 -14.35 19.62 -33.46
CA ALA A 261 -14.82 21.01 -33.33
C ALA A 261 -15.59 21.31 -32.02
N THR A 262 -14.96 22.16 -31.19
CA THR A 262 -15.37 22.74 -29.90
C THR A 262 -16.45 23.84 -30.06
N PRO A 263 -17.31 24.12 -29.05
CA PRO A 263 -18.49 24.96 -29.24
C PRO A 263 -18.25 26.47 -28.99
N THR A 264 -19.07 27.27 -29.67
CA THR A 264 -19.22 28.73 -29.57
C THR A 264 -20.41 29.08 -28.68
N VAL A 265 -20.26 30.17 -27.90
CA VAL A 265 -21.24 30.80 -27.00
C VAL A 265 -22.04 31.88 -27.74
N SER A 266 -23.35 32.00 -27.43
CA SER A 266 -24.30 33.17 -27.55
C SER A 266 -25.74 32.58 -27.49
N GLU A 267 -26.82 33.15 -26.94
CA GLU A 267 -27.21 34.51 -26.50
C GLU A 267 -28.55 34.46 -25.71
N ASP A 268 -28.72 35.39 -24.76
CA ASP A 268 -29.89 36.16 -24.29
C ASP A 268 -31.37 35.69 -24.37
N ALA A 269 -32.14 35.99 -23.30
CA ALA A 269 -33.48 36.61 -23.41
C ALA A 269 -33.98 37.16 -22.05
N ALA A 270 -34.35 38.44 -22.04
CA ALA A 270 -35.00 39.20 -20.96
C ALA A 270 -36.54 38.99 -20.88
N THR A 271 -37.14 39.32 -19.72
CA THR A 271 -38.25 40.32 -19.51
C THR A 271 -39.25 39.94 -18.38
N SER A 272 -39.68 40.97 -17.61
CA SER A 272 -40.89 41.11 -16.74
C SER A 272 -41.01 40.17 -15.52
N ASP A 273 -41.34 40.58 -14.30
CA ASP A 273 -42.22 41.63 -13.73
C ASP A 273 -41.68 42.02 -12.32
#